data_AF-A0A3N7D991-F1
#
_entry.id   AF-A0A3N7D991-F1
#
_cell.length_a   1.000
_cell.length_b   1.000
_cell.length_c   1.000
_cell.angle_alpha   90.00
_cell.angle_beta   90.00
_cell.angle_gamma   90.00
#
_symmetry.space_group_name_H-M   'P 1'
#
loop_
_entity.id
_entity.type
_entity.pdbx_description
1 polymer ?
#
loop_
_entity_poly.entity_id
_entity_poly.type
_entity_poly.pdbx_seq_one_letter_code
_entity_poly.pdbx_strand_id
1 'polypeptide(L)'
;MEENDFVSIWLEESGNPAIEELSQLNLDLASKTVKVLADKGLSANDLAVSLDINPDEVNRWLTGRHTFSAKIIKEISGNSIHDQN
;
A
#
# COMPACT_ATOMS: atom_id res chain seq x y z
N MET A 1 -0.02 34.05 -8.41
CA MET A 1 -1.21 33.84 -9.26
C MET A 1 -1.49 32.36 -9.11
N GLU A 2 -2.48 31.99 -8.31
CA GLU A 2 -2.91 30.59 -8.24
C GLU A 2 -3.49 30.28 -9.62
N GLU A 3 -2.75 29.50 -10.40
CA GLU A 3 -3.29 28.93 -11.62
C GLU A 3 -4.51 28.12 -11.21
N ASN A 4 -5.65 28.40 -11.84
CA ASN A 4 -6.84 27.59 -11.73
C ASN A 4 -6.44 26.16 -12.10
N ASP A 5 -6.15 25.33 -11.10
CA ASP A 5 -5.88 23.94 -11.32
C ASP A 5 -7.20 23.29 -11.69
N PHE A 6 -7.47 23.27 -12.99
CA PHE A 6 -8.67 22.70 -13.57
C PHE A 6 -8.88 21.25 -13.11
N VAL A 7 -7.81 20.54 -12.73
CA VAL A 7 -7.91 19.20 -12.15
C VAL A 7 -8.48 19.26 -10.74
N SER A 8 -7.96 20.15 -9.88
CA SER A 8 -8.48 20.34 -8.52
C SER A 8 -9.95 20.79 -8.52
N ILE A 9 -10.32 21.74 -9.38
CA ILE A 9 -11.72 22.21 -9.51
C ILE A 9 -12.63 21.07 -9.99
N TRP A 10 -12.20 20.31 -11.00
CA TRP A 10 -12.98 19.17 -11.50
C TRP A 10 -13.11 18.05 -10.47
N LEU A 11 -12.06 17.80 -9.67
CA LEU A 11 -12.12 16.84 -8.56
C LEU A 11 -13.07 17.32 -7.45
N GLU A 12 -13.09 18.60 -7.14
CA GLU A 12 -14.01 19.18 -6.15
C GLU A 12 -15.47 19.09 -6.60
N GLU A 13 -15.75 19.38 -7.88
CA GLU A 13 -17.11 19.40 -8.41
C GLU A 13 -17.65 18.03 -8.85
N SER A 14 -16.77 17.14 -9.32
CA SER A 14 -17.15 15.88 -9.99
C SER A 14 -16.39 14.65 -9.47
N GLY A 15 -15.51 14.81 -8.49
CA GLY A 15 -14.77 13.72 -7.89
C GLY A 15 -15.69 12.71 -7.23
N ASN A 16 -15.22 11.47 -7.12
CA ASN A 16 -15.90 10.44 -6.36
C ASN A 16 -15.22 10.29 -5.00
N PRO A 17 -15.88 10.72 -3.88
CA PRO A 17 -15.29 10.65 -2.55
C PRO A 17 -14.82 9.25 -2.15
N ALA A 18 -15.48 8.19 -2.66
CA ALA A 18 -15.06 6.81 -2.40
C ALA A 18 -13.73 6.44 -3.08
N ILE A 19 -13.40 7.06 -4.22
CA ILE A 19 -12.11 6.86 -4.89
C ILE A 19 -10.99 7.56 -4.10
N GLU A 20 -11.25 8.76 -3.60
CA GLU A 20 -10.31 9.50 -2.76
C GLU A 20 -10.04 8.75 -1.44
N GLU A 21 -11.09 8.33 -0.75
CA GLU A 21 -10.99 7.54 0.48
C GLU A 21 -10.20 6.24 0.26
N LEU A 22 -10.52 5.49 -0.81
CA LEU A 22 -9.79 4.27 -1.16
C LEU A 22 -8.31 4.57 -1.46
N SER A 23 -8.02 5.65 -2.19
CA SER A 23 -6.65 6.04 -2.52
C SER A 23 -5.85 6.39 -1.27
N GLN A 24 -6.46 7.13 -0.33
CA GLN A 24 -5.84 7.46 0.95
C GLN A 24 -5.58 6.21 1.80
N LEU A 25 -6.56 5.30 1.90
CA LEU A 25 -6.41 4.04 2.62
C LEU A 25 -5.26 3.18 2.06
N ASN A 26 -5.09 3.15 0.73
CA ASN A 26 -3.99 2.43 0.09
C ASN A 26 -2.63 3.05 0.41
N LEU A 27 -2.52 4.38 0.38
CA LEU A 27 -1.29 5.10 0.71
C LEU A 27 -0.93 4.93 2.20
N ASP A 28 -1.93 4.96 3.07
CA ASP A 28 -1.75 4.71 4.50
C ASP A 28 -1.26 3.29 4.77
N LEU A 29 -1.83 2.29 4.08
CA LEU A 29 -1.40 0.90 4.20
C LEU A 29 0.04 0.70 3.70
N ALA A 30 0.40 1.32 2.59
CA ALA A 30 1.77 1.33 2.07
C ALA A 30 2.75 1.91 3.09
N SER A 31 2.43 3.09 3.63
CA SER A 31 3.25 3.79 4.62
C SER A 31 3.43 2.99 5.91
N LYS A 32 2.34 2.38 6.41
CA LYS A 32 2.38 1.48 7.58
C LYS A 32 3.26 0.26 7.31
N THR A 33 3.17 -0.33 6.12
CA THR A 33 4.01 -1.47 5.74
C THR A 33 5.49 -1.09 5.73
N VAL A 34 5.85 0.04 5.12
CA VAL A 34 7.24 0.55 5.13
C VAL A 34 7.75 0.71 6.57
N LYS A 35 6.94 1.30 7.45
CA LYS A 35 7.30 1.47 8.86
C LYS A 35 7.51 0.14 9.58
N VAL A 36 6.60 -0.82 9.41
CA VAL A 36 6.72 -2.15 10.02
C VAL A 36 7.96 -2.89 9.54
N LEU A 37 8.30 -2.80 8.25
CA LEU A 37 9.54 -3.37 7.72
C LEU A 37 10.76 -2.72 8.36
N ALA A 38 10.80 -1.38 8.44
CA ALA A 38 11.89 -0.64 9.07
C ALA A 38 12.05 -0.98 10.57
N ASP A 39 10.94 -1.05 11.32
CA ASP A 39 10.93 -1.42 12.73
C ASP A 39 11.47 -2.84 12.96
N LYS A 40 11.34 -3.72 11.97
CA LYS A 40 11.88 -5.10 11.97
C LYS A 40 13.27 -5.22 11.36
N GLY A 41 13.86 -4.13 10.86
CA GLY A 41 15.13 -4.15 10.13
C GLY A 41 15.08 -4.89 8.79
N LEU A 42 13.89 -5.02 8.20
CA LEU A 42 13.64 -5.70 6.93
C LEU A 42 13.59 -4.69 5.77
N SER A 43 14.07 -5.12 4.60
CA SER A 43 13.96 -4.38 3.35
C SER A 43 12.73 -4.80 2.55
N ALA A 44 12.38 -4.01 1.53
CA ALA A 44 11.37 -4.37 0.54
C ALA A 44 11.73 -5.69 -0.19
N ASN A 45 13.02 -5.94 -0.40
CA ASN A 45 13.49 -7.17 -1.03
C ASN A 45 13.28 -8.39 -0.13
N ASP A 46 13.44 -8.24 1.19
CA ASP A 46 13.17 -9.32 2.14
C ASP A 46 11.68 -9.71 2.15
N LEU A 47 10.80 -8.70 2.04
CA LEU A 47 9.37 -8.95 1.88
C LEU A 47 9.06 -9.66 0.56
N ALA A 48 9.70 -9.24 -0.54
CA ALA A 48 9.54 -9.86 -1.85
C ALA A 48 9.95 -11.35 -1.83
N VAL A 49 11.09 -11.66 -1.22
CA VAL A 49 11.57 -13.04 -1.03
C VAL A 49 10.61 -13.84 -0.14
N SER A 50 10.12 -13.26 0.96
CA SER A 50 9.21 -13.95 1.88
C SER A 50 7.86 -14.30 1.25
N LEU A 51 7.39 -13.50 0.29
CA LEU A 51 6.10 -13.71 -0.38
C LEU A 51 6.24 -14.46 -1.71
N ASP A 52 7.47 -14.73 -2.17
CA ASP A 52 7.75 -15.23 -3.52
C ASP A 52 7.16 -14.32 -4.62
N ILE A 53 7.40 -13.01 -4.50
CA ILE A 53 6.86 -11.97 -5.38
C ILE A 53 7.98 -11.14 -5.99
N ASN A 54 7.75 -10.64 -7.21
CA ASN A 54 8.68 -9.74 -7.87
C ASN A 54 8.94 -8.48 -7.01
N PRO A 55 10.21 -8.14 -6.70
CA PRO A 55 10.57 -6.93 -5.96
C PRO A 55 9.98 -5.63 -6.53
N ASP A 56 9.82 -5.52 -7.85
CA ASP A 56 9.21 -4.35 -8.48
C ASP A 56 7.74 -4.19 -8.06
N GLU A 57 7.02 -5.29 -7.89
CA GLU A 57 5.63 -5.26 -7.45
C GLU A 57 5.52 -4.83 -5.99
N VAL A 58 6.42 -5.32 -5.14
CA VAL A 58 6.51 -4.86 -3.75
C VAL A 58 6.81 -3.36 -3.69
N ASN A 59 7.73 -2.85 -4.50
CA ASN A 59 8.00 -1.41 -4.57
C ASN A 59 6.78 -0.60 -5.04
N ARG A 60 5.97 -1.12 -5.96
CA ARG A 60 4.71 -0.46 -6.37
C ARG A 60 3.69 -0.42 -5.24
N TRP A 61 3.61 -1.45 -4.40
CA TRP A 61 2.77 -1.41 -3.20
C TRP A 61 3.27 -0.40 -2.18
N LEU A 62 4.59 -0.39 -1.89
CA LEU A 62 5.17 0.50 -0.88
C LEU A 62 5.15 1.98 -1.29
N THR A 63 4.97 2.28 -2.57
CA THR A 63 4.77 3.64 -3.10
C THR A 63 3.29 4.01 -3.27
N GLY A 64 2.36 3.10 -2.94
CA GLY A 64 0.92 3.31 -3.12
C GLY A 64 0.46 3.31 -4.57
N ARG A 65 1.35 3.00 -5.53
CA ARG A 65 1.02 2.93 -6.96
C ARG A 65 0.09 1.75 -7.26
N HIS A 66 0.34 0.63 -6.60
CA HIS A 66 -0.53 -0.56 -6.65
C HIS A 66 -1.09 -0.83 -5.25
N THR A 67 -2.27 -1.44 -5.20
CA THR A 67 -2.92 -1.82 -3.94
C THR A 67 -2.50 -3.22 -3.54
N PHE A 68 -2.46 -3.49 -2.22
CA PHE A 68 -2.30 -4.86 -1.73
C PHE A 68 -3.58 -5.64 -2.02
N SER A 69 -3.45 -6.83 -2.63
CA SER A 69 -4.62 -7.69 -2.77
C SER A 69 -5.02 -8.32 -1.43
N ALA A 70 -6.30 -8.65 -1.27
CA ALA A 70 -6.79 -9.32 -0.07
C ALA A 70 -6.05 -10.65 0.22
N LYS A 71 -5.62 -11.37 -0.82
CA LYS A 71 -4.80 -12.58 -0.69
C LYS A 71 -3.47 -12.28 0.02
N ILE A 72 -2.76 -11.24 -0.44
CA ILE A 72 -1.46 -10.85 0.11
C ILE A 72 -1.61 -10.33 1.54
N ILE A 73 -2.63 -9.52 1.81
CA ILE A 73 -2.93 -9.07 3.18
C ILE A 73 -3.15 -10.29 4.09
N LYS A 74 -3.90 -11.29 3.61
CA LYS A 74 -4.12 -12.53 4.35
C LYS A 74 -2.83 -13.30 4.60
N GLU A 75 -1.96 -13.45 3.62
CA GLU A 75 -0.67 -14.14 3.76
C GLU A 75 0.24 -13.43 4.78
N ILE A 76 0.34 -12.10 4.70
CA ILE A 76 1.12 -11.29 5.65
C ILE A 76 0.53 -11.39 7.08
N SER A 77 -0.80 -11.36 7.21
CA SER A 77 -1.48 -11.49 8.51
C SER A 77 -1.47 -12.92 9.07
N GLY A 78 -1.41 -13.92 8.19
CA GLY A 78 -1.52 -15.34 8.50
C GLY A 78 -0.23 -15.97 9.00
N ASN A 79 0.92 -15.29 8.86
CA ASN A 79 2.19 -15.73 9.46
C ASN A 79 2.25 -15.61 10.99
N SER A 80 1.11 -15.37 11.65
CA SER A 80 0.92 -15.57 13.10
C SER A 80 0.13 -16.84 13.46
N ILE A 81 -0.10 -17.77 12.52
CA ILE A 81 -0.72 -19.09 12.81
C ILE A 81 0.22 -20.22 12.39
N HIS A 82 1.43 -20.20 12.97
CA HIS A 82 2.11 -21.44 13.35
C HIS A 82 2.29 -21.40 14.86
N ASP A 83 1.16 -21.27 15.57
CA ASP A 83 1.09 -21.80 16.92
C ASP A 83 1.12 -23.32 16.82
N GLN A 84 2.08 -23.85 17.57
CA GLN A 84 2.42 -25.24 17.64
C GLN A 84 1.31 -26.06 18.29
N ASN A 85 1.20 -27.30 17.82
CA ASN A 85 0.77 -28.49 18.57
C ASN A 85 -0.71 -28.60 18.96
#